data_AF-A0A2P5I2S3-F1
#
_entry.id   AF-A0A2P5I2S3-F1
#
_cell.length_a   1.000
_cell.length_b   1.000
_cell.length_c   1.000
_cell.angle_alpha   90.00
_cell.angle_beta   90.00
_cell.angle_gamma   90.00
#
_symmetry.space_group_name_H-M   'P 1'
#
loop_
_entity.id
_entity.type
_entity.pdbx_description
1 polymer ?
#
loop_
_entity_poly.entity_id
_entity_poly.type
_entity_poly.pdbx_seq_one_letter_code
_entity_poly.pdbx_strand_id
1 'polypeptide(L)'
;MPRLEGLSGQAREDKRTVLFAEMINSVALEGGAAQANAAFAGALLGAYLGYDAIPGQMRRGLSHRGFLMRKSKLLCEFLGVIQGDTTRVEQDSGMGAVRNERQRTAMNRTIQRNKNVRLAMLRKRWGQRRENRAATRSTIYNSLKFPPKGT
;
A
#
# COMPACT_ATOMS: atom_id res chain seq x y z
N MET A 1 -15.19 2.64 -12.39
CA MET A 1 -15.52 2.69 -10.94
C MET A 1 -17.02 2.41 -10.76
N PRO A 2 -17.46 1.15 -10.89
CA PRO A 2 -18.88 0.83 -11.06
C PRO A 2 -19.79 1.23 -9.88
N ARG A 3 -19.25 1.43 -8.67
CA ARG A 3 -20.01 1.84 -7.46
C ARG A 3 -20.21 3.36 -7.31
N LEU A 4 -19.53 4.15 -8.13
CA LEU A 4 -19.55 5.63 -8.14
C LEU A 4 -19.98 6.22 -9.50
N GLU A 5 -20.26 5.36 -10.48
CA GLU A 5 -20.74 5.77 -11.80
C GLU A 5 -22.21 6.20 -11.72
N GLY A 6 -22.54 7.33 -12.37
CA GLY A 6 -23.90 7.90 -12.40
C GLY A 6 -24.26 8.85 -11.26
N LEU A 7 -23.37 9.07 -10.28
CA LEU A 7 -23.58 10.04 -9.21
C LEU A 7 -23.18 11.46 -9.64
N SER A 8 -23.91 12.47 -9.17
CA SER A 8 -23.49 13.87 -9.28
C SER A 8 -22.14 14.09 -8.59
N GLY A 9 -21.42 15.16 -8.97
CA GLY A 9 -20.09 15.46 -8.39
C GLY A 9 -20.10 15.52 -6.87
N GLN A 10 -21.11 16.18 -6.29
CA GLN A 10 -21.28 16.28 -4.84
C GLN A 10 -21.61 14.93 -4.19
N ALA A 11 -22.59 14.19 -4.75
CA ALA A 11 -22.99 12.90 -4.20
C ALA A 11 -21.85 11.86 -4.25
N ARG A 12 -20.97 11.98 -5.25
CA ARG A 12 -19.76 11.17 -5.35
C ARG A 12 -18.76 11.54 -4.26
N GLU A 13 -18.54 12.82 -4.00
CA GLU A 13 -17.64 13.30 -2.93
C GLU A 13 -18.10 12.76 -1.57
N ASP A 14 -19.37 13.00 -1.23
CA ASP A 14 -19.96 12.60 0.05
C ASP A 14 -19.82 11.09 0.27
N LYS A 15 -20.09 10.31 -0.78
CA LYS A 15 -19.97 8.85 -0.73
C LYS A 15 -18.53 8.38 -0.54
N ARG A 16 -17.53 9.06 -1.13
CA ARG A 16 -16.11 8.74 -0.88
C ARG A 16 -15.73 9.04 0.56
N THR A 17 -16.20 10.16 1.11
CA THR A 17 -15.94 10.53 2.51
C THR A 17 -16.54 9.55 3.50
N VAL A 18 -17.79 9.13 3.27
CA VAL A 18 -18.46 8.11 4.10
C VAL A 18 -17.70 6.78 4.04
N LEU A 19 -17.35 6.31 2.83
CA LEU A 19 -16.60 5.07 2.66
C LEU A 19 -15.24 5.08 3.37
N PHE A 20 -14.52 6.21 3.32
CA PHE A 20 -13.26 6.34 4.03
C PHE A 20 -13.46 6.22 5.55
N ALA A 21 -14.44 6.95 6.10
CA ALA A 21 -14.71 6.96 7.53
C ALA A 21 -15.14 5.59 8.06
N GLU A 22 -16.07 4.93 7.38
CA GLU A 22 -16.58 3.61 7.77
C GLU A 22 -15.48 2.55 7.80
N MET A 23 -14.65 2.50 6.74
CA MET A 23 -13.57 1.52 6.63
C MET A 23 -12.47 1.73 7.68
N ILE A 24 -12.15 2.99 8.00
CA ILE A 24 -11.14 3.28 9.02
C ILE A 24 -11.67 2.98 10.42
N ASN A 25 -12.92 3.34 10.69
CA ASN A 25 -13.54 3.04 11.97
C ASN A 25 -13.70 1.54 12.19
N SER A 26 -14.09 0.76 11.16
CA SER A 26 -14.21 -0.69 11.29
C SER A 26 -12.88 -1.33 11.66
N VAL A 27 -11.80 -0.97 10.96
CA VAL A 27 -10.45 -1.49 11.23
C VAL A 27 -9.91 -1.02 12.59
N ALA A 28 -10.22 0.20 13.01
CA ALA A 28 -9.80 0.72 14.31
C ALA A 28 -10.48 0.01 15.49
N LEU A 29 -11.65 -0.59 15.28
CA LEU A 29 -12.44 -1.28 16.30
C LEU A 29 -12.15 -2.80 16.41
N GLU A 30 -11.38 -3.39 15.50
CA GLU A 30 -11.06 -4.83 15.50
C GLU A 30 -10.08 -5.27 16.63
N GLY A 31 -9.48 -4.32 17.37
CA GLY A 31 -8.53 -4.61 18.44
C GLY A 31 -7.14 -5.06 17.96
N GLY A 32 -6.25 -5.41 18.91
CA GLY A 32 -4.87 -5.82 18.61
C GLY A 32 -4.01 -4.69 18.03
N ALA A 33 -3.40 -4.90 16.85
CA ALA A 33 -2.60 -3.90 16.15
C ALA A 33 -3.45 -2.87 15.36
N ALA A 34 -4.62 -2.52 15.90
CA ALA A 34 -5.63 -1.68 15.23
C ALA A 34 -5.07 -0.35 14.71
N GLN A 35 -4.18 0.31 15.48
CA GLN A 35 -3.54 1.56 15.07
C GLN A 35 -2.67 1.40 13.81
N ALA A 36 -1.88 0.33 13.74
CA ALA A 36 -1.04 0.04 12.57
C ALA A 36 -1.90 -0.36 11.37
N ASN A 37 -2.91 -1.22 11.59
CA ASN A 37 -3.83 -1.64 10.54
C ASN A 37 -4.62 -0.45 9.95
N ALA A 38 -5.12 0.44 10.81
CA ALA A 38 -5.80 1.66 10.40
C ALA A 38 -4.86 2.59 9.61
N ALA A 39 -3.57 2.68 9.99
CA ALA A 39 -2.59 3.44 9.23
C ALA A 39 -2.35 2.87 7.82
N PHE A 40 -2.21 1.55 7.69
CA PHE A 40 -2.06 0.89 6.39
C PHE A 40 -3.33 1.01 5.53
N ALA A 41 -4.50 0.74 6.12
CA ALA A 41 -5.79 0.88 5.45
C ALA A 41 -6.00 2.33 4.97
N GLY A 42 -5.67 3.32 5.82
CA GLY A 42 -5.76 4.74 5.49
C GLY A 42 -4.84 5.16 4.35
N ALA A 43 -3.61 4.64 4.30
CA ALA A 43 -2.70 4.88 3.18
C ALA A 43 -3.24 4.30 1.87
N LEU A 44 -3.77 3.08 1.88
CA LEU A 44 -4.35 2.43 0.70
C LEU A 44 -5.62 3.15 0.23
N LEU A 45 -6.53 3.47 1.15
CA LEU A 45 -7.76 4.21 0.87
C LEU A 45 -7.47 5.63 0.36
N GLY A 46 -6.52 6.33 0.97
CA GLY A 46 -6.11 7.66 0.54
C GLY A 46 -5.50 7.67 -0.87
N ALA A 47 -4.71 6.66 -1.21
CA ALA A 47 -4.18 6.49 -2.57
C ALA A 47 -5.28 6.15 -3.60
N TYR A 48 -6.34 5.47 -3.18
CA TYR A 48 -7.44 5.05 -4.05
C TYR A 48 -8.55 6.11 -4.23
N LEU A 49 -8.95 6.78 -3.15
CA LEU A 49 -10.05 7.75 -3.13
C LEU A 49 -9.59 9.20 -3.27
N GLY A 50 -8.32 9.48 -2.95
CA GLY A 50 -7.75 10.82 -2.93
C GLY A 50 -7.83 11.50 -1.56
N TYR A 51 -7.11 12.61 -1.41
CA TYR A 51 -7.02 13.37 -0.16
C TYR A 51 -8.36 14.00 0.26
N ASP A 52 -9.20 14.38 -0.70
CA ASP A 52 -10.48 15.04 -0.43
C ASP A 52 -11.51 14.11 0.18
N ALA A 53 -11.35 12.80 -0.03
CA ALA A 53 -12.16 11.78 0.62
C ALA A 53 -11.89 11.64 2.13
N ILE A 54 -10.84 12.25 2.68
CA ILE A 54 -10.58 12.18 4.12
C ILE A 54 -11.54 13.12 4.86
N PRO A 55 -12.35 12.63 5.82
CA PRO A 55 -13.27 13.46 6.59
C PRO A 55 -12.58 14.69 7.19
N GLY A 56 -13.19 15.86 7.06
CA GLY A 56 -12.59 17.13 7.49
C GLY A 56 -12.17 17.13 8.97
N GLN A 57 -12.95 16.48 9.83
CA GLN A 57 -12.63 16.29 11.24
C GLN A 57 -11.35 15.48 11.47
N MET A 58 -11.14 14.39 10.71
CA MET A 58 -9.93 13.57 10.78
C MET A 58 -8.71 14.33 10.26
N ARG A 59 -8.87 15.14 9.19
CA ARG A 59 -7.80 16.00 8.67
C ARG A 59 -7.37 17.05 9.69
N ARG A 60 -8.32 17.61 10.44
CA ARG A 60 -8.04 18.61 11.50
C ARG A 60 -7.39 17.99 12.73
N GLY A 61 -7.64 16.72 13.02
CA GLY A 61 -7.06 16.00 14.16
C GLY A 61 -5.59 15.59 14.02
N LEU A 62 -4.92 15.89 12.90
CA LEU A 62 -3.52 15.51 12.66
C LEU A 62 -2.53 16.49 13.31
N SER A 63 -1.83 16.06 14.37
CA SER A 63 -0.88 16.87 15.15
C SER A 63 0.33 17.43 14.38
N HIS A 64 0.60 16.96 13.16
CA HIS A 64 1.69 17.47 12.31
C HIS A 64 1.26 17.63 10.85
N ARG A 65 0.02 18.09 10.62
CA ARG A 65 -0.57 18.23 9.28
C ARG A 65 0.35 18.97 8.30
N GLY A 66 0.94 20.10 8.71
CA GLY A 66 1.84 20.88 7.85
C GLY A 66 3.08 20.10 7.40
N PHE A 67 3.71 19.39 8.33
CA PHE A 67 4.87 18.53 8.04
C PHE A 67 4.51 17.40 7.07
N LEU A 68 3.41 16.68 7.34
CA LEU A 68 2.96 15.59 6.48
C LEU A 68 2.62 16.06 5.07
N MET A 69 1.91 17.19 4.94
CA MET A 69 1.56 17.76 3.62
C MET A 69 2.80 18.19 2.84
N ARG A 70 3.80 18.80 3.49
CA ARG A 70 5.07 19.13 2.84
C ARG A 70 5.80 17.87 2.35
N LYS A 71 5.89 16.83 3.18
CA LYS A 71 6.52 15.55 2.79
C LYS A 71 5.79 14.86 1.64
N SER A 72 4.47 14.83 1.67
CA SER A 72 3.66 14.28 0.57
C SER A 72 3.88 15.06 -0.72
N LYS A 73 3.91 16.40 -0.66
CA LYS A 73 4.20 17.25 -1.82
C LYS A 73 5.58 16.97 -2.41
N LEU A 74 6.63 16.97 -1.58
CA LEU A 74 8.00 16.67 -2.01
C LEU A 74 8.11 15.28 -2.63
N LEU A 75 7.39 14.29 -2.09
CA LEU A 75 7.33 12.96 -2.68
C LEU A 75 6.67 12.97 -4.06
N CYS A 76 5.57 13.72 -4.24
CA CYS A 76 4.91 13.86 -5.54
C CYS A 76 5.80 14.58 -6.56
N GLU A 77 6.56 15.60 -6.14
CA GLU A 77 7.56 16.27 -6.99
C GLU A 77 8.68 15.31 -7.39
N PHE A 78 9.21 14.55 -6.42
CA PHE A 78 10.25 13.55 -6.66
C PHE A 78 9.83 12.44 -7.61
N LEU A 79 8.56 12.02 -7.54
CA LEU A 79 7.98 11.02 -8.43
C LEU A 79 7.54 11.61 -9.78
N GLY A 80 7.65 12.92 -9.99
CA GLY A 80 7.23 13.61 -11.21
C GLY A 80 5.71 13.67 -11.40
N VAL A 81 4.93 13.44 -10.33
CA VAL A 81 3.45 13.54 -10.34
C VAL A 81 3.01 15.01 -10.45
N ILE A 82 3.79 15.91 -9.84
CA ILE A 82 3.62 17.36 -9.93
C ILE A 82 4.96 18.00 -10.29
N GLN A 83 4.93 19.16 -10.94
CA GLN A 83 6.13 19.94 -11.21
C GLN A 83 6.68 20.52 -9.90
N GLY A 84 7.99 20.36 -9.68
CA GLY A 84 8.68 20.93 -8.54
C GLY A 84 10.19 20.75 -8.63
N ASP A 85 10.90 21.51 -7.79
CA ASP A 85 12.35 21.50 -7.74
C ASP A 85 12.84 20.57 -6.62
N THR A 86 13.19 19.35 -7.01
CA THR A 86 13.62 18.27 -6.11
C THR A 86 15.05 18.45 -5.59
N THR A 87 15.76 19.50 -6.03
CA THR A 87 17.11 19.83 -5.55
C THR A 87 17.10 20.53 -4.19
N ARG A 88 15.94 21.02 -3.74
CA ARG A 88 15.76 21.62 -2.41
C ARG A 88 15.80 20.55 -1.32
N VAL A 89 16.99 20.31 -0.77
CA VAL A 89 17.17 19.59 0.49
C VAL A 89 16.83 20.54 1.63
N GLU A 90 15.56 20.53 2.07
CA GLU A 90 15.22 21.15 3.36
C GLU A 90 15.88 20.37 4.51
N GLN A 91 16.66 21.08 5.32
CA GLN A 91 17.16 20.59 6.60
C GLN A 91 15.98 20.50 7.57
N ASP A 92 15.31 19.35 7.62
CA ASP A 92 14.40 19.07 8.72
C ASP A 92 15.21 18.88 10.00
N SER A 93 15.02 19.76 10.98
CA SER A 93 15.54 19.64 12.36
C SER A 93 14.85 18.54 13.17
N GLY A 94 14.31 17.51 12.51
CA GLY A 94 13.87 16.25 13.12
C GLY A 94 14.81 15.15 12.66
N MET A 95 15.79 14.81 13.51
CA MET A 95 16.78 13.73 13.38
C MET A 95 16.86 13.03 12.00
N GLY A 96 17.88 13.38 11.20
CA GLY A 96 18.48 12.44 10.24
C GLY A 96 18.57 12.85 8.77
N ALA A 97 18.31 14.11 8.40
CA ALA A 97 18.27 14.52 6.99
C ALA A 97 19.53 15.18 6.42
N VAL A 98 20.72 15.07 7.05
CA VAL A 98 21.98 15.34 6.33
C VAL A 98 22.35 14.10 5.54
N ARG A 99 21.74 13.92 4.37
CA ARG A 99 21.92 12.72 3.55
C ARG A 99 22.96 12.98 2.47
N ASN A 100 24.23 12.75 2.83
CA ASN A 100 25.35 12.81 1.87
C ASN A 100 25.12 11.81 0.71
N GLU A 101 25.61 12.12 -0.50
CA GLU A 101 25.51 11.28 -1.71
C GLU A 101 25.98 9.82 -1.45
N ARG A 102 26.97 9.65 -0.57
CA ARG A 102 27.45 8.35 -0.09
C ARG A 102 26.39 7.54 0.66
N GLN A 103 25.52 8.18 1.45
CA GLN A 103 24.42 7.51 2.15
C GLN A 103 23.23 7.21 1.22
N ARG A 104 22.98 8.05 0.20
CA ARG A 104 21.97 7.77 -0.84
C ARG A 104 22.33 6.52 -1.64
N THR A 105 23.59 6.42 -2.07
CA THR A 105 24.09 5.24 -2.81
C THR A 105 24.15 3.99 -1.92
N ALA A 106 24.44 4.12 -0.63
CA ALA A 106 24.38 3.00 0.31
C ALA A 106 22.93 2.52 0.52
N MET A 107 21.98 3.43 0.74
CA MET A 107 20.57 3.09 0.90
C MET A 107 19.98 2.47 -0.36
N ASN A 108 20.27 3.01 -1.55
CA ASN A 108 19.82 2.45 -2.81
C ASN A 108 20.36 1.03 -3.01
N ARG A 109 21.61 0.76 -2.61
CA ARG A 109 22.18 -0.59 -2.62
C ARG A 109 21.44 -1.54 -1.66
N THR A 110 21.10 -1.08 -0.46
CA THR A 110 20.34 -1.89 0.52
C THR A 110 18.91 -2.17 0.05
N ILE A 111 18.22 -1.15 -0.47
CA ILE A 111 16.88 -1.28 -1.04
C ILE A 111 16.91 -2.27 -2.21
N GLN A 112 17.88 -2.17 -3.11
CA GLN A 112 18.01 -3.06 -4.25
C GLN A 112 18.33 -4.50 -3.82
N ARG A 113 19.19 -4.69 -2.81
CA ARG A 113 19.43 -6.01 -2.19
C ARG A 113 18.14 -6.60 -1.62
N ASN A 114 17.42 -5.83 -0.80
CA ASN A 114 16.18 -6.29 -0.17
C ASN A 114 15.10 -6.61 -1.22
N LYS A 115 15.00 -5.80 -2.27
CA LYS A 115 14.11 -6.02 -3.42
C LYS A 115 14.46 -7.33 -4.14
N ASN A 116 15.74 -7.56 -4.44
CA ASN A 116 16.20 -8.76 -5.13
C ASN A 116 15.99 -10.03 -4.30
N VAL A 117 16.28 -9.99 -2.99
CA VAL A 117 16.04 -11.09 -2.06
C VAL A 117 14.55 -11.42 -1.98
N ARG A 118 13.70 -10.40 -1.87
CA ARG A 118 12.24 -10.58 -1.79
C ARG A 118 11.66 -11.09 -3.10
N LEU A 119 12.15 -10.62 -4.25
CA LEU A 119 11.76 -11.14 -5.56
C LEU A 119 12.21 -12.59 -5.76
N ALA A 120 13.40 -12.97 -5.30
CA ALA A 120 13.87 -14.35 -5.35
C ALA A 120 13.00 -15.28 -4.48
N MET A 121 12.66 -14.85 -3.26
CA MET A 121 11.72 -15.59 -2.40
C MET A 121 10.34 -15.74 -3.04
N LEU A 122 9.80 -14.66 -3.61
CA LEU A 122 8.52 -14.71 -4.31
C LEU A 122 8.60 -15.68 -5.49
N ARG A 123 9.62 -15.59 -6.34
CA ARG A 123 9.81 -16.50 -7.48
C ARG A 123 9.84 -17.97 -7.05
N LYS A 124 10.58 -18.31 -5.98
CA LYS A 124 10.58 -19.66 -5.39
C LYS A 124 9.18 -20.09 -4.95
N ARG A 125 8.48 -19.23 -4.17
CA ARG A 125 7.13 -19.50 -3.68
C ARG A 125 6.11 -19.70 -4.81
N TRP A 126 6.22 -18.93 -5.88
CA TRP A 126 5.37 -19.05 -7.08
C TRP A 126 5.68 -20.32 -7.88
N GLY A 127 6.96 -20.70 -8.02
CA GLY A 127 7.36 -21.97 -8.63
C GLY A 127 6.80 -23.17 -7.88
N GLN A 128 6.97 -23.18 -6.56
CA GLN A 128 6.47 -24.26 -5.70
C GLN A 128 4.94 -24.37 -5.71
N ARG A 129 4.22 -23.24 -5.84
CA ARG A 129 2.77 -23.26 -6.05
C ARG A 129 2.37 -23.86 -7.40
N ARG A 130 3.15 -23.64 -8.46
CA ARG A 130 2.90 -24.24 -9.78
C ARG A 130 3.16 -25.74 -9.77
N GLU A 131 4.25 -26.16 -9.14
CA GLU A 131 4.60 -27.58 -8.95
C GLU A 131 3.56 -28.29 -8.08
N ASN A 132 3.17 -27.72 -6.94
CA ASN A 132 2.12 -28.28 -6.10
C ASN A 132 0.79 -28.40 -6.85
N ARG A 133 0.40 -27.41 -7.67
CA ARG A 133 -0.81 -27.50 -8.50
C ARG A 133 -0.69 -28.55 -9.60
N ALA A 134 0.49 -28.74 -10.19
CA ALA A 134 0.73 -29.79 -11.18
C ALA A 134 0.72 -31.18 -10.54
N ALA A 135 1.33 -31.34 -9.36
CA ALA A 135 1.30 -32.55 -8.56
C ALA A 135 -0.14 -32.90 -8.16
N THR A 136 -0.90 -31.94 -7.61
CA THR A 136 -2.32 -32.15 -7.27
C THR A 136 -3.14 -32.53 -8.51
N ARG A 137 -2.93 -31.89 -9.66
CA ARG A 137 -3.61 -32.26 -10.92
C ARG A 137 -3.23 -33.66 -11.41
N SER A 138 -1.97 -34.05 -11.28
CA SER A 138 -1.48 -35.39 -11.63
C SER A 138 -2.05 -36.47 -10.70
N THR A 139 -2.09 -36.20 -9.39
CA THR A 139 -2.72 -37.08 -8.40
C THR A 139 -4.21 -37.26 -8.66
N ILE A 140 -4.93 -36.17 -8.96
CA ILE A 140 -6.35 -36.22 -9.33
C ILE A 140 -6.54 -37.04 -10.61
N TYR A 141 -5.75 -36.78 -11.66
CA TYR A 141 -5.82 -37.54 -12.91
C TYR A 141 -5.56 -39.04 -12.71
N ASN A 142 -4.56 -39.41 -11.90
CA ASN A 142 -4.27 -40.81 -11.58
C ASN A 142 -5.39 -41.48 -10.77
N SER A 143 -6.00 -40.77 -9.81
CA SER A 143 -7.15 -41.29 -9.05
C SER A 143 -8.42 -41.47 -9.87
N LEU A 144 -8.62 -40.66 -10.91
CA LEU A 144 -9.74 -40.79 -11.85
C LEU A 144 -9.50 -41.87 -12.91
N LYS A 145 -8.24 -42.10 -13.30
CA LYS A 145 -7.88 -43.09 -14.34
C LYS A 145 -7.75 -44.52 -13.80
N PHE A 146 -7.41 -44.67 -12.52
CA PHE A 146 -7.34 -45.95 -11.83
C PHE A 146 -8.11 -45.87 -10.52
N PRO A 147 -9.45 -46.03 -10.55
CA PRO A 147 -10.21 -46.09 -9.31
C PRO A 147 -9.72 -47.28 -8.47
N PRO A 148 -9.60 -47.15 -7.14
CA PRO A 148 -9.23 -48.26 -6.30
C PRO A 148 -10.24 -49.39 -6.52
N LYS A 149 -9.74 -50.58 -6.90
CA LYS A 149 -10.59 -51.77 -7.02
C LYS A 149 -11.16 -52.03 -5.63
N GLY A 150 -12.48 -51.99 -5.52
CA GLY A 150 -13.20 -52.33 -4.29
C GLY A 150 -12.75 -53.71 -3.79
N THR A 151 -12.62 -53.80 -2.47
CA THR A 151 -12.41 -55.07 -1.75
C THR A 151 -13.68 -55.90 -1.78
#